data_AF-A0A5C8ENF0-F1
#
_entry.id   AF-A0A5C8ENF0-F1
#
_cell.length_a   1.000
_cell.length_b   1.000
_cell.length_c   1.000
_cell.angle_alpha   90.00
_cell.angle_beta   90.00
_cell.angle_gamma   90.00
#
_symmetry.space_group_name_H-M   'P 1'
#
loop_
_entity.id
_entity.type
_entity.pdbx_description
1 polymer ?
#
loop_
_entity_poly.entity_id
_entity_poly.type
_entity_poly.pdbx_seq_one_letter_code
_entity_poly.pdbx_strand_id
1 'polypeptide(L)'
;MKKILCLICLFSVSFYSCAVRNYLGSQSGLSEDRVFYAQMINNGNIYGWFNIPAHLLKVSDNLAIYLQNSQNVSTYALNKLAQEFDYHYTSMTNIYGTHSDIDANGKIIILLMDINKTKDSGVNQVLGYFNPSDMHGYNEGEILYMDISNANNKTDNAIGTIIHEFQHLINYSYVISGERNEMSSWLNEALSESTSILFNKATVESRIEVFNNINYYCFYTWDIPTNISNNNKNNTHVNYPSASVFMNWLYQKKGSNGSIFKTIASSKELGDYNKVLSAAKEILGLSGATWDSLLLNWMSEIVTNGLTFTNNGKSVKATNNLASGDVSLYPGAMVVCDSYTNGASRNIVTNKVNGNSGKTIVLNKDTTLGKGATSIKVSVTSSTSSKARTRRSAIRNDNNEESRDINILLDRNGNIKKD
;
A
#
# COMPACT_ATOMS: atom_id res chain seq x y z
N MET A 1 -38.19 31.58 -71.49
CA MET A 1 -37.79 30.39 -72.28
C MET A 1 -36.92 29.52 -71.39
N LYS A 2 -37.46 28.45 -70.78
CA LYS A 2 -37.18 27.04 -71.10
C LYS A 2 -35.68 26.78 -71.33
N LYS A 3 -34.97 25.92 -70.58
CA LYS A 3 -35.26 24.48 -70.43
C LYS A 3 -34.70 23.87 -69.13
N ILE A 4 -35.46 22.89 -68.65
CA ILE A 4 -35.13 21.83 -67.68
C ILE A 4 -34.50 20.64 -68.43
N LEU A 5 -33.52 19.96 -67.81
CA LEU A 5 -33.25 18.50 -67.86
C LEU A 5 -32.22 18.19 -66.72
N CYS A 6 -32.53 17.51 -65.60
CA CYS A 6 -32.66 16.05 -65.37
C CYS A 6 -31.54 15.20 -66.04
N LEU A 7 -30.88 14.19 -65.44
CA LEU A 7 -30.92 13.46 -64.15
C LEU A 7 -29.76 12.42 -64.17
N ILE A 8 -29.47 11.77 -63.02
CA ILE A 8 -28.82 10.45 -62.79
C ILE A 8 -27.32 10.53 -62.41
N CYS A 9 -26.92 10.53 -61.12
CA CYS A 9 -26.81 9.41 -60.15
C CYS A 9 -25.76 8.34 -60.51
N LEU A 10 -24.70 8.20 -59.70
CA LEU A 10 -24.34 6.98 -58.92
C LEU A 10 -22.84 6.91 -58.56
N PHE A 11 -22.61 6.66 -57.27
CA PHE A 11 -21.46 6.01 -56.63
C PHE A 11 -20.02 6.50 -56.88
N SER A 12 -19.48 7.20 -55.87
CA SER A 12 -18.12 6.94 -55.38
C SER A 12 -18.15 6.82 -53.85
N VAL A 13 -18.59 5.65 -53.36
CA VAL A 13 -18.12 5.16 -52.07
C VAL A 13 -16.73 4.62 -52.35
N SER A 14 -15.70 5.16 -51.70
CA SER A 14 -14.76 4.36 -50.89
C SER A 14 -13.47 5.11 -50.57
N PHE A 15 -13.11 5.09 -49.28
CA PHE A 15 -11.82 5.43 -48.69
C PHE A 15 -11.48 6.92 -48.53
N TYR A 16 -12.26 7.63 -47.70
CA TYR A 16 -11.61 8.59 -46.80
C TYR A 16 -10.74 7.78 -45.85
N SER A 17 -9.45 7.74 -46.16
CA SER A 17 -8.45 6.96 -45.46
C SER A 17 -8.35 7.42 -44.00
N CYS A 18 -8.37 6.45 -43.10
CA CYS A 18 -7.91 6.57 -41.71
C CYS A 18 -6.39 6.82 -41.63
N ALA A 19 -5.80 7.59 -42.55
CA ALA A 19 -4.35 7.76 -42.67
C ALA A 19 -3.88 9.22 -42.60
N VAL A 20 -4.77 10.21 -42.40
CA VAL A 20 -4.38 11.63 -42.27
C VAL A 20 -4.95 12.26 -40.99
N ARG A 21 -5.00 11.48 -39.91
CA ARG A 21 -5.04 11.99 -38.52
C ARG A 21 -3.85 11.51 -37.68
N ASN A 22 -2.79 11.04 -38.35
CA ASN A 22 -1.54 10.57 -37.75
C ASN A 22 -0.32 11.44 -38.11
N TYR A 23 -0.52 12.74 -38.39
CA TYR A 23 0.60 13.64 -38.72
C TYR A 23 0.47 15.05 -38.12
N LEU A 24 -0.10 15.11 -36.92
CA LEU A 24 0.32 16.05 -35.86
C LEU A 24 0.53 15.20 -34.61
N GLY A 25 1.47 14.27 -34.72
CA GLY A 25 1.85 13.40 -33.61
C GLY A 25 2.53 14.24 -32.54
N SER A 26 2.06 14.10 -31.30
CA SER A 26 2.89 14.41 -30.14
C SER A 26 4.15 13.56 -30.23
N GLN A 27 5.27 14.13 -30.66
CA GLN A 27 6.54 13.71 -30.11
C GLN A 27 6.51 14.14 -28.64
N SER A 28 5.92 13.30 -27.78
CA SER A 28 6.00 13.42 -26.33
C SER A 28 7.48 13.39 -25.94
N GLY A 29 7.93 14.31 -25.09
CA GLY A 29 9.33 14.62 -24.78
C GLY A 29 10.13 13.53 -24.04
N LEU A 30 9.89 12.25 -24.32
CA LEU A 30 10.71 11.14 -23.85
C LEU A 30 11.98 11.07 -24.69
N SER A 31 13.13 11.32 -24.05
CA SER A 31 14.44 11.11 -24.67
C SER A 31 14.85 9.63 -24.58
N GLU A 32 15.60 9.16 -25.58
CA GLU A 32 16.18 7.80 -25.55
C GLU A 32 17.10 7.61 -24.34
N ASP A 33 17.93 8.60 -24.05
CA ASP A 33 18.77 8.67 -22.85
C ASP A 33 18.31 9.82 -21.93
N ARG A 34 18.25 9.57 -20.63
CA ARG A 34 17.91 10.56 -19.60
C ARG A 34 18.75 10.34 -18.35
N VAL A 35 19.12 11.43 -17.67
CA VAL A 35 19.74 11.35 -16.34
C VAL A 35 18.68 11.71 -15.30
N PHE A 36 18.44 10.80 -14.37
CA PHE A 36 17.50 10.98 -13.28
C PHE A 36 18.23 11.30 -11.97
N TYR A 37 17.72 12.21 -11.16
CA TYR A 37 18.24 12.45 -9.82
C TYR A 37 17.46 11.61 -8.79
N ALA A 38 18.06 10.52 -8.32
CA ALA A 38 17.37 9.50 -7.54
C ALA A 38 18.05 9.21 -6.20
N GLN A 39 17.28 8.71 -5.22
CA GLN A 39 17.80 8.24 -3.95
C GLN A 39 18.27 6.79 -4.02
N MET A 40 19.41 6.54 -3.36
CA MET A 40 19.82 5.19 -2.97
C MET A 40 19.56 5.00 -1.47
N ILE A 41 19.25 3.76 -1.10
CA ILE A 41 18.91 3.37 0.27
C ILE A 41 19.95 2.39 0.80
N ASN A 42 20.26 2.48 2.09
CA ASN A 42 21.09 1.53 2.80
C ASN A 42 20.42 1.11 4.11
N ASN A 43 20.08 -0.17 4.23
CA ASN A 43 19.39 -0.74 5.39
C ASN A 43 18.14 0.06 5.82
N GLY A 44 17.28 0.39 4.86
CA GLY A 44 16.08 1.19 5.07
C GLY A 44 16.32 2.66 5.46
N ASN A 45 17.54 3.17 5.34
CA ASN A 45 17.86 4.58 5.58
C ASN A 45 18.39 5.24 4.30
N ILE A 46 18.15 6.53 4.14
CA ILE A 46 18.68 7.31 3.01
C ILE A 46 20.21 7.19 3.01
N TYR A 47 20.77 6.68 1.92
CA TYR A 47 22.22 6.64 1.73
C TYR A 47 22.70 7.95 1.08
N GLY A 48 21.98 8.44 0.09
CA GLY A 48 22.30 9.67 -0.63
C GLY A 48 21.56 9.78 -1.95
N TRP A 49 21.79 10.89 -2.63
CA TRP A 49 21.19 11.23 -3.92
C TRP A 49 22.23 11.18 -5.04
N PHE A 50 21.85 10.64 -6.19
CA PHE A 50 22.77 10.36 -7.28
C PHE A 50 22.12 10.67 -8.63
N ASN A 51 22.96 11.13 -9.56
CA ASN A 51 22.60 11.18 -10.98
C ASN A 51 22.69 9.76 -11.55
N ILE A 52 21.57 9.28 -12.07
CA ILE A 52 21.37 7.94 -12.63
C ILE A 52 21.16 8.09 -14.14
N PRO A 53 22.22 7.95 -14.96
CA PRO A 53 22.08 7.82 -16.40
C PRO A 53 21.29 6.54 -16.71
N ALA A 54 20.26 6.67 -17.55
CA ALA A 54 19.37 5.60 -17.91
C ALA A 54 18.90 5.75 -19.35
N HIS A 55 18.49 4.65 -19.96
CA HIS A 55 17.98 4.61 -21.32
C HIS A 55 16.56 4.04 -21.36
N LEU A 56 15.75 4.55 -22.28
CA LEU A 56 14.37 4.14 -22.51
C LEU A 56 14.35 2.74 -23.15
N LEU A 57 13.65 1.81 -22.52
CA LEU A 57 13.51 0.43 -23.02
C LEU A 57 12.15 0.13 -23.62
N LYS A 58 11.10 0.72 -23.07
CA LYS A 58 9.73 0.39 -23.46
C LYS A 58 8.81 1.57 -23.23
N VAL A 59 7.92 1.79 -24.19
CA VAL A 59 6.77 2.67 -24.05
C VAL A 59 5.52 1.84 -24.31
N SER A 60 4.48 2.08 -23.53
CA SER A 60 3.16 1.48 -23.72
C SER A 60 2.07 2.55 -23.57
N ASP A 61 0.82 2.16 -23.30
CA ASP A 61 -0.31 3.09 -23.36
C ASP A 61 -0.22 4.17 -22.27
N ASN A 62 0.19 3.82 -21.05
CA ASN A 62 0.25 4.76 -19.92
C ASN A 62 1.64 4.83 -19.28
N LEU A 63 2.64 4.15 -19.84
CA LEU A 63 3.92 3.93 -19.18
C LEU A 63 5.13 4.14 -20.12
N ALA A 64 6.23 4.65 -19.56
CA ALA A 64 7.57 4.58 -20.12
C ALA A 64 8.53 3.93 -19.10
N ILE A 65 9.32 2.95 -19.53
CA ILE A 65 10.28 2.24 -18.66
C ILE A 65 11.70 2.61 -19.07
N TYR A 66 12.42 3.23 -18.15
CA TYR A 66 13.85 3.50 -18.25
C TYR A 66 14.65 2.50 -17.43
N LEU A 67 15.84 2.14 -17.91
CA LEU A 67 16.79 1.28 -17.20
C LEU A 67 18.08 2.03 -16.94
N GLN A 68 18.53 2.03 -15.70
CA GLN A 68 19.86 2.52 -15.33
C GLN A 68 20.94 1.87 -16.19
N ASN A 69 21.88 2.68 -16.68
CA ASN A 69 22.98 2.19 -17.49
C ASN A 69 23.81 1.13 -16.75
N SER A 70 24.31 0.14 -17.50
CA SER A 70 25.05 -1.03 -17.00
C SER A 70 24.22 -2.04 -16.19
N GLN A 71 22.91 -1.82 -16.02
CA GLN A 71 22.01 -2.84 -15.49
C GLN A 71 21.42 -3.69 -16.63
N ASN A 72 20.77 -4.80 -16.26
CA ASN A 72 20.06 -5.66 -17.21
C ASN A 72 18.67 -6.01 -16.67
N VAL A 73 17.66 -5.98 -17.54
CA VAL A 73 16.31 -6.47 -17.25
C VAL A 73 15.96 -7.58 -18.22
N SER A 74 15.35 -8.66 -17.72
CA SER A 74 14.86 -9.73 -18.57
C SER A 74 13.68 -9.26 -19.43
N THR A 75 13.60 -9.74 -20.67
CA THR A 75 12.47 -9.45 -21.56
C THR A 75 11.12 -9.86 -20.95
N TYR A 76 11.11 -10.94 -20.16
CA TYR A 76 9.92 -11.37 -19.41
C TYR A 76 9.49 -10.30 -18.40
N ALA A 77 10.39 -9.85 -17.53
CA ALA A 77 10.09 -8.83 -16.53
C ALA A 77 9.64 -7.51 -17.19
N LEU A 78 10.39 -7.04 -18.20
CA LEU A 78 10.07 -5.79 -18.91
C LEU A 78 8.67 -5.81 -19.53
N ASN A 79 8.31 -6.91 -20.20
CA ASN A 79 6.99 -7.02 -20.83
C ASN A 79 5.87 -7.18 -19.81
N LYS A 80 6.08 -7.98 -18.76
CA LYS A 80 5.06 -8.21 -17.73
C LYS A 80 4.76 -6.94 -16.93
N LEU A 81 5.80 -6.17 -16.58
CA LEU A 81 5.64 -4.88 -15.90
C LEU A 81 4.76 -3.92 -16.70
N ALA A 82 5.06 -3.73 -17.99
CA ALA A 82 4.27 -2.83 -18.83
C ALA A 82 2.83 -3.33 -19.02
N GLN A 83 2.66 -4.64 -19.28
CA GLN A 83 1.34 -5.22 -19.51
C GLN A 83 0.43 -5.11 -18.28
N GLU A 84 0.92 -5.49 -17.10
CA GLU A 84 0.12 -5.48 -15.87
C GLU A 84 -0.16 -4.04 -15.40
N PHE A 85 0.79 -3.12 -15.60
CA PHE A 85 0.55 -1.70 -15.30
C PHE A 85 -0.59 -1.14 -16.16
N ASP A 86 -0.54 -1.30 -17.48
CA ASP A 86 -1.60 -0.81 -18.38
C ASP A 86 -2.94 -1.51 -18.11
N TYR A 87 -2.92 -2.81 -17.83
CA TYR A 87 -4.11 -3.58 -17.48
C TYR A 87 -4.81 -3.03 -16.23
N HIS A 88 -4.04 -2.62 -15.21
CA HIS A 88 -4.59 -2.08 -13.97
C HIS A 88 -4.82 -0.56 -13.97
N TYR A 89 -4.21 0.18 -14.88
CA TYR A 89 -4.20 1.65 -14.91
C TYR A 89 -5.61 2.26 -14.82
N THR A 90 -6.55 1.79 -15.64
CA THR A 90 -7.93 2.31 -15.64
C THR A 90 -8.64 2.05 -14.31
N SER A 91 -8.40 0.90 -13.69
CA SER A 91 -9.00 0.58 -12.39
C SER A 91 -8.41 1.44 -11.28
N MET A 92 -7.09 1.62 -11.29
CA MET A 92 -6.36 2.51 -10.36
C MET A 92 -6.90 3.92 -10.42
N THR A 93 -6.97 4.52 -11.62
CA THR A 93 -7.41 5.90 -11.78
C THR A 93 -8.90 6.10 -11.49
N ASN A 94 -9.74 5.11 -11.77
CA ASN A 94 -11.16 5.15 -11.42
C ASN A 94 -11.44 5.11 -9.92
N ILE A 95 -10.59 4.43 -9.15
CA ILE A 95 -10.75 4.25 -7.69
C ILE A 95 -10.08 5.40 -6.93
N TYR A 96 -8.81 5.68 -7.22
CA TYR A 96 -8.02 6.61 -6.42
C TYR A 96 -7.96 8.04 -6.98
N GLY A 97 -8.35 8.22 -8.24
CA GLY A 97 -8.31 9.49 -8.95
C GLY A 97 -7.28 9.54 -10.08
N THR A 98 -7.25 10.64 -10.81
CA THR A 98 -6.27 10.87 -11.88
C THR A 98 -4.94 11.36 -11.33
N HIS A 99 -3.86 11.20 -12.08
CA HIS A 99 -2.56 11.80 -11.79
C HIS A 99 -2.35 13.08 -12.61
N SER A 100 -1.34 13.88 -12.24
CA SER A 100 -0.86 15.01 -13.04
C SER A 100 -0.03 14.55 -14.25
N ASP A 101 0.38 15.48 -15.11
CA ASP A 101 1.32 15.22 -16.22
C ASP A 101 2.29 16.40 -16.31
N ILE A 102 3.24 16.47 -15.37
CA ILE A 102 4.09 17.66 -15.13
C ILE A 102 5.06 17.89 -16.27
N ASP A 103 5.65 16.83 -16.82
CA ASP A 103 6.56 16.91 -17.97
C ASP A 103 5.85 16.81 -19.33
N ALA A 104 4.50 16.77 -19.32
CA ALA A 104 3.64 16.71 -20.50
C ALA A 104 3.99 15.56 -21.47
N ASN A 105 4.54 14.46 -20.94
CA ASN A 105 4.93 13.30 -21.73
C ASN A 105 3.75 12.30 -21.88
N GLY A 106 2.70 12.43 -21.05
CA GLY A 106 1.50 11.61 -21.08
C GLY A 106 1.68 10.18 -20.56
N LYS A 107 2.76 9.89 -19.84
CA LYS A 107 3.15 8.58 -19.30
C LYS A 107 3.62 8.72 -17.85
N ILE A 108 3.35 7.67 -17.08
CA ILE A 108 4.09 7.42 -15.86
C ILE A 108 5.46 6.85 -16.24
N ILE A 109 6.53 7.35 -15.62
CA ILE A 109 7.87 6.80 -15.81
C ILE A 109 8.15 5.77 -14.72
N ILE A 110 8.61 4.58 -15.11
CA ILE A 110 9.28 3.66 -14.19
C ILE A 110 10.79 3.72 -14.45
N LEU A 111 11.56 4.07 -13.42
CA LEU A 111 13.01 3.92 -13.44
C LEU A 111 13.40 2.60 -12.75
N LEU A 112 13.90 1.66 -13.54
CA LEU A 112 14.54 0.45 -13.04
C LEU A 112 16.00 0.76 -12.69
N MET A 113 16.33 0.72 -11.40
CA MET A 113 17.66 1.05 -10.91
C MET A 113 18.10 0.14 -9.77
N ASP A 114 19.38 0.21 -9.44
CA ASP A 114 19.91 -0.38 -8.22
C ASP A 114 19.65 0.55 -7.03
N ILE A 115 18.57 0.31 -6.30
CA ILE A 115 18.14 1.15 -5.18
C ILE A 115 19.01 0.90 -3.94
N ASN A 116 19.34 -0.37 -3.70
CA ASN A 116 19.91 -0.80 -2.43
C ASN A 116 21.43 -0.85 -2.49
N LYS A 117 22.10 0.04 -1.73
CA LYS A 117 23.57 0.06 -1.63
C LYS A 117 24.15 -1.28 -1.17
N THR A 118 23.54 -1.88 -0.15
CA THR A 118 23.97 -3.15 0.44
C THR A 118 22.87 -4.18 0.25
N LYS A 119 23.25 -5.37 -0.24
CA LYS A 119 22.33 -6.47 -0.59
C LYS A 119 22.58 -7.73 0.24
N ASP A 120 23.34 -7.60 1.32
CA ASP A 120 23.71 -8.71 2.18
C ASP A 120 22.50 -9.29 2.93
N SER A 121 22.61 -10.58 3.26
CA SER A 121 21.64 -11.25 4.13
C SER A 121 21.57 -10.54 5.49
N GLY A 122 20.36 -10.31 5.97
CA GLY A 122 20.07 -9.63 7.25
C GLY A 122 19.83 -8.12 7.15
N VAL A 123 19.90 -7.52 5.96
CA VAL A 123 19.67 -6.09 5.74
C VAL A 123 18.26 -5.84 5.21
N ASN A 124 17.58 -4.78 5.66
CA ASN A 124 16.29 -4.37 5.09
C ASN A 124 16.48 -3.80 3.67
N GLN A 125 15.75 -4.37 2.70
CA GLN A 125 15.80 -3.98 1.29
C GLN A 125 14.55 -3.22 0.89
N VAL A 126 14.73 -2.07 0.25
CA VAL A 126 13.62 -1.31 -0.36
C VAL A 126 13.31 -1.90 -1.72
N LEU A 127 12.05 -2.26 -1.94
CA LEU A 127 11.60 -2.83 -3.22
C LEU A 127 11.46 -1.76 -4.30
N GLY A 128 10.90 -0.62 -3.93
CA GLY A 128 10.60 0.50 -4.80
C GLY A 128 10.10 1.67 -3.96
N TYR A 129 9.95 2.82 -4.60
CA TYR A 129 9.40 4.01 -3.95
C TYR A 129 8.86 5.00 -4.97
N PHE A 130 7.93 5.84 -4.53
CA PHE A 130 7.59 7.12 -5.13
C PHE A 130 8.22 8.26 -4.33
N ASN A 131 8.78 9.25 -5.03
CA ASN A 131 9.39 10.44 -4.41
C ASN A 131 8.64 11.72 -4.81
N PRO A 132 7.88 12.34 -3.88
CA PRO A 132 7.12 13.56 -4.16
C PRO A 132 7.95 14.74 -4.70
N SER A 133 9.23 14.83 -4.32
CA SER A 133 10.13 15.89 -4.79
C SER A 133 10.40 15.87 -6.30
N ASP A 134 10.16 14.73 -6.95
CA ASP A 134 10.30 14.64 -8.40
C ASP A 134 9.26 15.46 -9.13
N MET A 135 8.11 15.71 -8.51
CA MET A 135 7.01 16.44 -9.12
C MET A 135 7.16 17.98 -9.02
N HIS A 136 8.19 18.49 -8.35
CA HIS A 136 8.34 19.95 -8.19
C HIS A 136 9.78 20.45 -8.01
N GLY A 137 10.80 19.64 -8.28
CA GLY A 137 12.17 20.11 -8.18
C GLY A 137 13.25 19.23 -8.78
N TYR A 138 13.22 17.91 -8.56
CA TYR A 138 14.35 17.06 -8.96
C TYR A 138 14.30 16.62 -10.41
N ASN A 139 13.25 15.91 -10.79
CA ASN A 139 13.11 15.36 -12.13
C ASN A 139 11.96 15.98 -12.93
N GLU A 140 11.14 16.80 -12.27
CA GLU A 140 9.95 17.48 -12.80
C GLU A 140 8.99 16.53 -13.53
N GLY A 141 8.68 15.36 -12.94
CA GLY A 141 7.81 14.37 -13.57
C GLY A 141 7.27 13.28 -12.66
N GLU A 142 6.32 12.51 -13.18
CA GLU A 142 5.64 11.39 -12.54
C GLU A 142 6.48 10.10 -12.59
N ILE A 143 7.38 9.92 -11.61
CA ILE A 143 8.36 8.82 -11.60
C ILE A 143 8.11 7.85 -10.45
N LEU A 144 8.11 6.56 -10.78
CA LEU A 144 8.13 5.43 -9.86
C LEU A 144 9.48 4.71 -9.96
N TYR A 145 10.10 4.42 -8.83
CA TYR A 145 11.40 3.72 -8.76
C TYR A 145 11.19 2.28 -8.37
N MET A 146 11.88 1.37 -9.06
CA MET A 146 11.81 -0.06 -8.77
C MET A 146 13.22 -0.67 -8.76
N ASP A 147 13.51 -1.44 -7.72
CA ASP A 147 14.77 -2.15 -7.58
C ASP A 147 14.90 -3.23 -8.68
N ILE A 148 15.95 -3.12 -9.48
CA ILE A 148 16.16 -3.96 -10.66
C ILE A 148 16.31 -5.45 -10.32
N SER A 149 16.87 -5.78 -9.14
CA SER A 149 16.97 -7.18 -8.70
C SER A 149 15.58 -7.76 -8.45
N ASN A 150 14.71 -7.01 -7.79
CA ASN A 150 13.34 -7.43 -7.53
C ASN A 150 12.49 -7.48 -8.82
N ALA A 151 12.65 -6.52 -9.72
CA ALA A 151 11.99 -6.56 -11.03
C ALA A 151 12.28 -7.86 -11.81
N ASN A 152 13.53 -8.33 -11.78
CA ASN A 152 13.95 -9.57 -12.45
C ASN A 152 13.58 -10.85 -11.69
N ASN A 153 13.83 -10.88 -10.38
CA ASN A 153 13.79 -12.12 -9.60
C ASN A 153 12.44 -12.37 -8.92
N LYS A 154 11.65 -11.31 -8.71
CA LYS A 154 10.34 -11.34 -8.03
C LYS A 154 9.35 -10.44 -8.77
N THR A 155 9.23 -10.58 -10.09
CA THR A 155 8.44 -9.69 -10.96
C THR A 155 7.02 -9.43 -10.47
N ASP A 156 6.32 -10.45 -9.95
CA ASP A 156 4.96 -10.27 -9.42
C ASP A 156 4.93 -9.37 -8.18
N ASN A 157 5.91 -9.48 -7.30
CA ASN A 157 6.04 -8.57 -6.16
C ASN A 157 6.37 -7.15 -6.64
N ALA A 158 7.24 -7.02 -7.64
CA ALA A 158 7.59 -5.73 -8.26
C ALA A 158 6.35 -5.01 -8.83
N ILE A 159 5.47 -5.75 -9.53
CA ILE A 159 4.19 -5.21 -10.02
C ILE A 159 3.34 -4.70 -8.86
N GLY A 160 3.22 -5.49 -7.77
CA GLY A 160 2.50 -5.08 -6.57
C GLY A 160 3.05 -3.80 -5.96
N THR A 161 4.37 -3.68 -5.86
CA THR A 161 5.06 -2.47 -5.39
C THR A 161 4.78 -1.28 -6.31
N ILE A 162 4.94 -1.41 -7.62
CA ILE A 162 4.70 -0.31 -8.56
C ILE A 162 3.25 0.19 -8.48
N ILE A 163 2.28 -0.71 -8.36
CA ILE A 163 0.86 -0.34 -8.24
C ILE A 163 0.57 0.31 -6.88
N HIS A 164 1.26 -0.11 -5.81
CA HIS A 164 1.25 0.56 -4.50
C HIS A 164 1.79 1.98 -4.60
N GLU A 165 2.99 2.15 -5.17
CA GLU A 165 3.63 3.47 -5.35
C GLU A 165 2.84 4.38 -6.30
N PHE A 166 2.14 3.82 -7.30
CA PHE A 166 1.27 4.59 -8.17
C PHE A 166 0.07 5.19 -7.40
N GLN A 167 -0.43 4.52 -6.36
CA GLN A 167 -1.43 5.12 -5.47
C GLN A 167 -0.84 6.36 -4.79
N HIS A 168 0.37 6.29 -4.24
CA HIS A 168 1.02 7.43 -3.61
C HIS A 168 1.24 8.60 -4.58
N LEU A 169 1.58 8.31 -5.83
CA LEU A 169 1.73 9.32 -6.88
C LEU A 169 0.40 10.01 -7.21
N ILE A 170 -0.67 9.25 -7.45
CA ILE A 170 -2.03 9.79 -7.63
C ILE A 170 -2.40 10.64 -6.41
N ASN A 171 -2.15 10.12 -5.21
CA ASN A 171 -2.42 10.78 -3.96
C ASN A 171 -1.69 12.15 -3.88
N TYR A 172 -0.43 12.22 -4.27
CA TYR A 172 0.33 13.46 -4.23
C TYR A 172 -0.04 14.43 -5.37
N SER A 173 -0.51 13.94 -6.52
CA SER A 173 -0.96 14.78 -7.64
C SER A 173 -2.05 15.79 -7.23
N TYR A 174 -2.97 15.37 -6.36
CA TYR A 174 -4.00 16.25 -5.79
C TYR A 174 -3.48 17.20 -4.70
N VAL A 175 -2.37 16.84 -4.04
CA VAL A 175 -1.72 17.71 -3.04
C VAL A 175 -1.01 18.85 -3.74
N ILE A 176 -0.23 18.55 -4.78
CA ILE A 176 0.50 19.56 -5.54
C ILE A 176 -0.44 20.47 -6.35
N SER A 177 -1.59 19.98 -6.82
CA SER A 177 -2.61 20.81 -7.47
C SER A 177 -3.37 21.73 -6.49
N GLY A 178 -3.23 21.51 -5.18
CA GLY A 178 -3.94 22.26 -4.14
C GLY A 178 -5.39 21.80 -3.92
N GLU A 179 -5.83 20.73 -4.59
CA GLU A 179 -7.19 20.19 -4.44
C GLU A 179 -7.45 19.54 -3.09
N ARG A 180 -6.40 19.16 -2.36
CA ARG A 180 -6.50 18.59 -1.01
C ARG A 180 -5.23 18.78 -0.18
N ASN A 181 -5.42 18.70 1.14
CA ASN A 181 -4.30 18.63 2.07
C ASN A 181 -3.58 17.27 1.98
N GLU A 182 -2.33 17.25 2.44
CA GLU A 182 -1.57 16.02 2.59
C GLU A 182 -2.30 15.04 3.51
N MET A 183 -2.35 13.78 3.10
CA MET A 183 -2.96 12.70 3.86
C MET A 183 -2.01 12.21 4.96
N SER A 184 -2.56 11.81 6.10
CA SER A 184 -1.79 11.11 7.14
C SER A 184 -1.08 9.89 6.56
N SER A 185 0.12 9.57 7.05
CA SER A 185 0.86 8.39 6.56
C SER A 185 0.03 7.12 6.66
N TRP A 186 -0.73 6.96 7.75
CA TRP A 186 -1.54 5.76 7.94
C TRP A 186 -2.62 5.57 6.89
N LEU A 187 -3.31 6.65 6.49
CA LEU A 187 -4.38 6.52 5.51
C LEU A 187 -3.80 6.37 4.10
N ASN A 188 -2.69 7.06 3.82
CA ASN A 188 -1.98 6.95 2.55
C ASN A 188 -1.49 5.52 2.31
N GLU A 189 -0.88 4.92 3.32
CA GLU A 189 -0.42 3.54 3.28
C GLU A 189 -1.56 2.53 3.30
N ALA A 190 -2.64 2.77 4.06
CA ALA A 190 -3.80 1.89 4.04
C ALA A 190 -4.47 1.83 2.67
N LEU A 191 -4.61 2.99 1.98
CA LEU A 191 -5.11 3.02 0.61
C LEU A 191 -4.14 2.35 -0.36
N SER A 192 -2.84 2.47 -0.15
CA SER A 192 -1.84 1.80 -0.99
C SER A 192 -1.83 0.28 -0.79
N GLU A 193 -1.93 -0.21 0.44
CA GLU A 193 -2.14 -1.63 0.74
C GLU A 193 -3.46 -2.17 0.14
N SER A 194 -4.47 -1.30 -0.02
CA SER A 194 -5.72 -1.66 -0.69
C SER A 194 -5.58 -1.93 -2.18
N THR A 195 -4.53 -1.41 -2.82
CA THR A 195 -4.20 -1.77 -4.21
C THR A 195 -3.79 -3.25 -4.31
N SER A 196 -3.03 -3.76 -3.34
CA SER A 196 -2.61 -5.16 -3.32
C SER A 196 -3.80 -6.09 -3.16
N ILE A 197 -4.82 -5.68 -2.38
CA ILE A 197 -6.08 -6.44 -2.24
C ILE A 197 -6.77 -6.64 -3.59
N LEU A 198 -6.73 -5.63 -4.46
CA LEU A 198 -7.40 -5.67 -5.76
C LEU A 198 -6.55 -6.30 -6.87
N PHE A 199 -5.23 -6.07 -6.84
CA PHE A 199 -4.37 -6.28 -8.00
C PHE A 199 -3.15 -7.18 -7.73
N ASN A 200 -2.81 -7.46 -6.46
CA ASN A 200 -1.64 -8.27 -6.14
C ASN A 200 -1.86 -9.31 -5.04
N LYS A 201 -2.20 -10.51 -5.49
CA LYS A 201 -2.41 -11.68 -4.65
C LYS A 201 -1.21 -12.04 -3.77
N ALA A 202 0.00 -12.00 -4.31
CA ALA A 202 1.21 -12.43 -3.60
C ALA A 202 1.50 -11.53 -2.39
N THR A 203 1.39 -10.21 -2.56
CA THR A 203 1.56 -9.23 -1.48
C THR A 203 0.54 -9.46 -0.37
N VAL A 204 -0.74 -9.59 -0.72
CA VAL A 204 -1.82 -9.83 0.26
C VAL A 204 -1.57 -11.09 1.07
N GLU A 205 -1.15 -12.17 0.41
CA GLU A 205 -0.84 -13.42 1.08
C GLU A 205 0.33 -13.32 2.06
N SER A 206 1.37 -12.54 1.70
CA SER A 206 2.48 -12.24 2.60
C SER A 206 2.01 -11.43 3.81
N ARG A 207 1.16 -10.41 3.62
CA ARG A 207 0.59 -9.61 4.71
C ARG A 207 -0.22 -10.46 5.69
N ILE A 208 -1.00 -11.42 5.20
CA ILE A 208 -1.74 -12.37 6.04
C ILE A 208 -0.79 -13.24 6.88
N GLU A 209 0.29 -13.73 6.29
CA GLU A 209 1.28 -14.54 6.99
C GLU A 209 1.93 -13.75 8.13
N VAL A 210 2.35 -12.51 7.86
CA VAL A 210 2.92 -11.62 8.89
C VAL A 210 1.88 -11.30 9.96
N PHE A 211 0.64 -10.95 9.58
CA PHE A 211 -0.44 -10.67 10.53
C PHE A 211 -0.69 -11.86 11.47
N ASN A 212 -0.65 -13.08 10.94
CA ASN A 212 -0.83 -14.30 11.71
C ASN A 212 0.35 -14.64 12.63
N ASN A 213 1.49 -13.97 12.51
CA ASN A 213 2.70 -14.19 13.33
C ASN A 213 2.92 -13.10 14.39
N ILE A 214 2.19 -11.99 14.33
CA ILE A 214 2.20 -10.91 15.33
C ILE A 214 1.05 -11.07 16.34
N ASN A 215 1.17 -10.39 17.48
CA ASN A 215 0.14 -10.31 18.53
C ASN A 215 -0.16 -8.87 18.96
N TYR A 216 0.36 -7.89 18.21
CA TYR A 216 0.15 -6.47 18.40
C TYR A 216 -0.33 -5.89 17.07
N TYR A 217 -1.54 -5.34 17.05
CA TYR A 217 -2.19 -4.88 15.81
C TYR A 217 -2.34 -3.36 15.86
N CYS A 218 -1.73 -2.66 14.92
CA CYS A 218 -1.81 -1.22 14.81
C CYS A 218 -1.53 -0.84 13.36
N PHE A 219 -2.48 -0.19 12.69
CA PHE A 219 -2.24 0.46 11.40
C PHE A 219 -2.26 1.98 11.51
N TYR A 220 -2.61 2.55 12.66
CA TYR A 220 -2.92 3.97 12.80
C TYR A 220 -1.69 4.82 13.16
N THR A 221 -0.87 4.36 14.11
CA THR A 221 0.38 5.05 14.52
C THR A 221 1.57 4.38 13.83
N TRP A 222 2.37 5.13 13.06
CA TRP A 222 3.48 4.59 12.26
C TRP A 222 4.87 4.84 12.85
N ASP A 223 5.02 5.83 13.72
CA ASP A 223 6.22 6.11 14.53
C ASP A 223 6.28 5.26 15.81
N ILE A 224 5.75 4.03 15.74
CA ILE A 224 5.88 3.07 16.84
C ILE A 224 7.31 2.49 16.86
N PRO A 225 7.89 2.21 18.04
CA PRO A 225 9.19 1.57 18.13
C PRO A 225 9.21 0.26 17.33
N THR A 226 10.23 0.11 16.47
CA THR A 226 10.36 -1.06 15.58
C THR A 226 10.62 -2.37 16.34
N ASN A 227 10.98 -2.29 17.62
CA ASN A 227 11.31 -3.40 18.49
C ASN A 227 10.21 -3.75 19.51
N ILE A 228 8.94 -3.40 19.22
CA ILE A 228 7.84 -3.89 20.06
C ILE A 228 7.91 -5.42 20.08
N SER A 229 8.00 -5.99 21.27
CA SER A 229 7.92 -7.43 21.45
C SER A 229 6.91 -7.75 22.53
N ASN A 230 6.18 -8.84 22.33
CA ASN A 230 5.29 -9.36 23.35
C ASN A 230 5.29 -10.88 23.33
N ASN A 231 5.50 -11.50 24.50
CA ASN A 231 5.54 -12.95 24.65
C ASN A 231 6.56 -13.65 23.72
N ASN A 232 7.80 -13.13 23.68
CA ASN A 232 8.89 -13.62 22.80
C ASN A 232 8.57 -13.55 21.30
N LYS A 233 7.70 -12.63 20.88
CA LYS A 233 7.41 -12.34 19.48
C LYS A 233 7.87 -10.94 19.13
N ASN A 234 8.66 -10.82 18.07
CA ASN A 234 9.06 -9.54 17.51
C ASN A 234 7.93 -9.00 16.62
N ASN A 235 7.32 -7.89 17.03
CA ASN A 235 6.28 -7.18 16.31
C ASN A 235 6.91 -6.04 15.50
N THR A 236 7.65 -6.42 14.47
CA THR A 236 8.29 -5.51 13.50
C THR A 236 7.33 -5.23 12.34
N HIS A 237 7.15 -3.95 11.98
CA HIS A 237 6.27 -3.51 10.88
C HIS A 237 4.81 -3.97 11.00
N VAL A 238 4.20 -3.87 12.18
CA VAL A 238 2.79 -4.27 12.39
C VAL A 238 1.79 -3.46 11.57
N ASN A 239 2.21 -2.29 11.08
CA ASN A 239 1.40 -1.34 10.32
C ASN A 239 0.84 -1.92 9.03
N TYR A 240 1.72 -2.32 8.11
CA TYR A 240 1.34 -2.89 6.82
C TYR A 240 0.40 -4.11 6.92
N PRO A 241 0.71 -5.19 7.69
CA PRO A 241 -0.20 -6.32 7.81
C PRO A 241 -1.53 -5.92 8.48
N SER A 242 -1.52 -5.02 9.46
CA SER A 242 -2.76 -4.53 10.09
C SER A 242 -3.60 -3.71 9.10
N ALA A 243 -2.99 -2.84 8.31
CA ALA A 243 -3.64 -2.02 7.30
C ALA A 243 -4.26 -2.89 6.21
N SER A 244 -3.49 -3.83 5.67
CA SER A 244 -3.93 -4.78 4.65
C SER A 244 -5.13 -5.61 5.13
N VAL A 245 -5.06 -6.18 6.34
CA VAL A 245 -6.16 -6.99 6.87
C VAL A 245 -7.40 -6.14 7.17
N PHE A 246 -7.24 -4.92 7.69
CA PHE A 246 -8.36 -4.00 7.96
C PHE A 246 -9.05 -3.54 6.67
N MET A 247 -8.28 -3.13 5.67
CA MET A 247 -8.82 -2.68 4.38
C MET A 247 -9.49 -3.81 3.62
N ASN A 248 -8.95 -5.04 3.71
CA ASN A 248 -9.61 -6.19 3.11
C ASN A 248 -10.91 -6.56 3.86
N TRP A 249 -10.94 -6.40 5.18
CA TRP A 249 -12.16 -6.59 5.94
C TRP A 249 -13.25 -5.60 5.46
N LEU A 250 -12.94 -4.31 5.34
CA LEU A 250 -13.87 -3.33 4.78
C LEU A 250 -14.34 -3.68 3.36
N TYR A 251 -13.43 -4.13 2.50
CA TYR A 251 -13.73 -4.60 1.15
C TYR A 251 -14.75 -5.75 1.17
N GLN A 252 -14.53 -6.77 2.00
CA GLN A 252 -15.46 -7.89 2.15
C GLN A 252 -16.81 -7.46 2.75
N LYS A 253 -16.81 -6.53 3.73
CA LYS A 253 -18.04 -5.98 4.30
C LYS A 253 -18.86 -5.20 3.28
N LYS A 254 -18.23 -4.60 2.27
CA LYS A 254 -18.90 -4.00 1.10
C LYS A 254 -19.25 -5.03 0.00
N GLY A 255 -19.15 -6.33 0.29
CA GLY A 255 -19.45 -7.39 -0.68
C GLY A 255 -18.37 -7.56 -1.75
N SER A 256 -17.10 -7.39 -1.36
CA SER A 256 -15.94 -7.44 -2.27
C SER A 256 -16.06 -6.42 -3.40
N ASN A 257 -16.41 -5.19 -3.04
CA ASN A 257 -16.59 -4.09 -3.99
C ASN A 257 -15.58 -2.97 -3.70
N GLY A 258 -14.69 -2.71 -4.66
CA GLY A 258 -13.62 -1.71 -4.56
C GLY A 258 -14.11 -0.26 -4.43
N SER A 259 -15.41 0.00 -4.63
CA SER A 259 -16.02 1.32 -4.40
C SER A 259 -15.80 1.84 -2.98
N ILE A 260 -15.62 0.97 -1.98
CA ILE A 260 -15.30 1.42 -0.61
C ILE A 260 -14.00 2.22 -0.57
N PHE A 261 -12.98 1.80 -1.33
CA PHE A 261 -11.69 2.51 -1.40
C PHE A 261 -11.83 3.83 -2.15
N LYS A 262 -12.68 3.86 -3.18
CA LYS A 262 -13.03 5.10 -3.89
C LYS A 262 -13.72 6.12 -2.97
N THR A 263 -14.70 5.67 -2.19
CA THR A 263 -15.40 6.54 -1.22
C THR A 263 -14.41 7.11 -0.20
N ILE A 264 -13.47 6.31 0.30
CA ILE A 264 -12.44 6.78 1.24
C ILE A 264 -11.49 7.78 0.57
N ALA A 265 -10.93 7.43 -0.60
CA ALA A 265 -9.92 8.23 -1.30
C ALA A 265 -10.46 9.60 -1.78
N SER A 266 -11.74 9.65 -2.18
CA SER A 266 -12.40 10.87 -2.65
C SER A 266 -13.10 11.68 -1.55
N SER A 267 -13.10 11.18 -0.31
CA SER A 267 -13.81 11.80 0.81
C SER A 267 -13.31 13.22 1.11
N LYS A 268 -14.27 14.12 1.37
CA LYS A 268 -14.03 15.52 1.76
C LYS A 268 -14.13 15.74 3.28
N GLU A 269 -14.28 14.67 4.06
CA GLU A 269 -14.33 14.75 5.51
C GLU A 269 -13.06 15.35 6.10
N LEU A 270 -13.22 16.15 7.16
CA LEU A 270 -12.10 16.68 7.93
C LEU A 270 -11.57 15.61 8.88
N GLY A 271 -10.27 15.32 8.77
CA GLY A 271 -9.60 14.28 9.53
C GLY A 271 -9.67 12.92 8.85
N ASP A 272 -8.52 12.27 8.69
CA ASP A 272 -8.42 11.06 7.87
C ASP A 272 -9.20 9.86 8.44
N TYR A 273 -9.39 9.77 9.76
CA TYR A 273 -10.20 8.70 10.34
C TYR A 273 -11.70 8.89 10.04
N ASN A 274 -12.18 10.14 9.91
CA ASN A 274 -13.56 10.43 9.54
C ASN A 274 -13.86 10.03 8.09
N LYS A 275 -12.87 10.10 7.19
CA LYS A 275 -13.01 9.60 5.82
C LYS A 275 -13.33 8.11 5.79
N VAL A 276 -12.57 7.31 6.56
CA VAL A 276 -12.80 5.87 6.71
C VAL A 276 -14.11 5.58 7.43
N LEU A 277 -14.38 6.27 8.53
CA LEU A 277 -15.58 6.06 9.33
C LEU A 277 -16.85 6.36 8.52
N SER A 278 -16.86 7.45 7.75
CA SER A 278 -18.01 7.83 6.92
C SER A 278 -18.26 6.81 5.81
N ALA A 279 -17.21 6.35 5.13
CA ALA A 279 -17.32 5.29 4.14
C ALA A 279 -17.83 3.96 4.75
N ALA A 280 -17.35 3.60 5.96
CA ALA A 280 -17.79 2.41 6.67
C ALA A 280 -19.28 2.48 7.06
N LYS A 281 -19.79 3.65 7.44
CA LYS A 281 -21.20 3.85 7.79
C LYS A 281 -22.18 3.62 6.64
N GLU A 282 -21.71 3.66 5.39
CA GLU A 282 -22.51 3.29 4.22
C GLU A 282 -22.70 1.78 4.07
N ILE A 283 -22.03 0.97 4.88
CA ILE A 283 -22.16 -0.49 4.87
C ILE A 283 -23.28 -0.91 5.83
N LEU A 284 -24.19 -1.75 5.33
CA LEU A 284 -25.25 -2.33 6.15
C LEU A 284 -24.65 -3.09 7.34
N GLY A 285 -25.05 -2.72 8.56
CA GLY A 285 -24.52 -3.26 9.81
C GLY A 285 -23.40 -2.44 10.45
N LEU A 286 -22.91 -1.38 9.79
CA LEU A 286 -21.91 -0.44 10.33
C LEU A 286 -22.41 1.02 10.37
N SER A 287 -23.68 1.29 10.05
CA SER A 287 -24.25 2.65 9.99
C SER A 287 -24.16 3.44 11.30
N GLY A 288 -24.21 2.75 12.44
CA GLY A 288 -24.09 3.32 13.78
C GLY A 288 -22.66 3.35 14.34
N ALA A 289 -21.65 2.98 13.53
CA ALA A 289 -20.30 2.82 14.05
C ALA A 289 -19.68 4.16 14.50
N THR A 290 -19.08 4.16 15.68
CA THR A 290 -18.01 5.07 16.09
C THR A 290 -16.65 4.49 15.70
N TRP A 291 -15.58 5.30 15.72
CA TRP A 291 -14.24 4.84 15.36
C TRP A 291 -13.78 3.62 16.18
N ASP A 292 -13.95 3.67 17.50
CA ASP A 292 -13.61 2.56 18.39
C ASP A 292 -14.49 1.32 18.15
N SER A 293 -15.79 1.50 17.96
CA SER A 293 -16.68 0.37 17.63
C SER A 293 -16.32 -0.28 16.28
N LEU A 294 -15.85 0.50 15.29
CA LEU A 294 -15.43 -0.01 13.99
C LEU A 294 -14.20 -0.92 14.13
N LEU A 295 -13.19 -0.45 14.87
CA LEU A 295 -11.98 -1.21 15.16
C LEU A 295 -12.27 -2.48 15.99
N LEU A 296 -13.14 -2.37 16.99
CA LEU A 296 -13.57 -3.51 17.80
C LEU A 296 -14.39 -4.52 16.98
N ASN A 297 -15.27 -4.06 16.09
CA ASN A 297 -16.05 -4.93 15.21
C ASN A 297 -15.14 -5.71 14.25
N TRP A 298 -14.19 -5.01 13.62
CA TRP A 298 -13.17 -5.65 12.78
C TRP A 298 -12.49 -6.79 13.52
N MET A 299 -11.85 -6.49 14.65
CA MET A 299 -11.08 -7.49 15.38
C MET A 299 -11.98 -8.60 15.98
N SER A 300 -13.21 -8.28 16.37
CA SER A 300 -14.17 -9.28 16.86
C SER A 300 -14.53 -10.29 15.78
N GLU A 301 -14.76 -9.85 14.54
CA GLU A 301 -14.99 -10.77 13.42
C GLU A 301 -13.76 -11.62 13.11
N ILE A 302 -12.54 -11.03 13.14
CA ILE A 302 -11.29 -11.77 12.99
C ILE A 302 -11.12 -12.84 14.08
N VAL A 303 -11.47 -12.54 15.33
CA VAL A 303 -11.35 -13.47 16.46
C VAL A 303 -12.40 -14.59 16.39
N THR A 304 -13.64 -14.28 15.99
CA THR A 304 -14.76 -15.25 15.99
C THR A 304 -14.72 -16.16 14.77
N ASN A 305 -14.59 -15.57 13.58
CA ASN A 305 -14.78 -16.27 12.31
C ASN A 305 -13.45 -16.48 11.58
N GLY A 306 -12.44 -15.68 11.92
CA GLY A 306 -11.31 -15.43 11.02
C GLY A 306 -11.76 -14.64 9.78
N LEU A 307 -10.78 -14.32 8.93
CA LEU A 307 -11.04 -13.73 7.61
C LEU A 307 -10.41 -14.62 6.55
N THR A 308 -11.22 -15.21 5.68
CA THR A 308 -10.72 -15.97 4.53
C THR A 308 -10.59 -15.02 3.35
N PHE A 309 -9.42 -15.02 2.71
CA PHE A 309 -9.20 -14.31 1.46
C PHE A 309 -9.52 -15.28 0.32
N THR A 310 -10.30 -14.84 -0.67
CA THR A 310 -10.95 -15.69 -1.68
C THR A 310 -10.00 -16.73 -2.33
N ASN A 311 -10.55 -17.90 -2.63
CA ASN A 311 -10.05 -19.05 -3.41
C ASN A 311 -8.76 -19.79 -2.98
N ASN A 312 -8.06 -19.41 -1.90
CA ASN A 312 -6.80 -20.08 -1.53
C ASN A 312 -6.75 -20.76 -0.16
N GLY A 313 -7.80 -20.63 0.66
CA GLY A 313 -7.83 -21.23 2.00
C GLY A 313 -6.90 -20.60 3.05
N LYS A 314 -6.10 -19.57 2.71
CA LYS A 314 -5.39 -18.75 3.70
C LYS A 314 -6.41 -17.94 4.51
N SER A 315 -6.34 -18.10 5.82
CA SER A 315 -7.23 -17.42 6.77
C SER A 315 -6.42 -16.62 7.77
N VAL A 316 -6.91 -15.42 8.08
CA VAL A 316 -6.43 -14.62 9.20
C VAL A 316 -7.12 -15.10 10.45
N LYS A 317 -6.35 -15.36 11.52
CA LYS A 317 -6.86 -15.71 12.84
C LYS A 317 -6.02 -15.05 13.93
N ALA A 318 -6.52 -13.96 14.48
CA ALA A 318 -5.86 -13.25 15.59
C ALA A 318 -5.74 -14.12 16.86
N THR A 319 -6.54 -15.20 16.98
CA THR A 319 -6.42 -16.18 18.07
C THR A 319 -5.15 -17.04 18.00
N ASN A 320 -4.38 -16.98 16.91
CA ASN A 320 -3.16 -17.77 16.77
C ASN A 320 -2.07 -17.32 17.75
N ASN A 321 -1.99 -16.01 18.04
CA ASN A 321 -1.00 -15.45 18.95
C ASN A 321 -1.67 -14.42 19.86
N LEU A 322 -1.89 -14.81 21.12
CA LEU A 322 -2.45 -13.92 22.12
C LEU A 322 -1.34 -13.15 22.84
N ALA A 323 -1.64 -11.92 23.22
CA ALA A 323 -0.74 -11.08 24.01
C ALA A 323 -0.75 -11.49 25.48
N SER A 324 0.39 -11.36 26.16
CA SER A 324 0.54 -11.61 27.60
C SER A 324 1.59 -10.70 28.23
N GLY A 325 1.45 -10.43 29.52
CA GLY A 325 2.32 -9.49 30.24
C GLY A 325 1.96 -8.03 29.97
N ASP A 326 2.95 -7.16 30.14
CA ASP A 326 2.79 -5.72 29.95
C ASP A 326 2.95 -5.33 28.47
N VAL A 327 2.06 -4.48 27.99
CA VAL A 327 2.02 -3.98 26.61
C VAL A 327 1.83 -2.47 26.60
N SER A 328 2.63 -1.77 25.80
CA SER A 328 2.43 -0.34 25.53
C SER A 328 1.57 -0.15 24.28
N LEU A 329 0.30 0.21 24.44
CA LEU A 329 -0.63 0.45 23.34
C LEU A 329 -0.55 1.90 22.86
N TYR A 330 -0.03 2.11 21.65
CA TYR A 330 -0.05 3.40 20.96
C TYR A 330 -1.46 3.73 20.43
N PRO A 331 -1.75 4.98 20.04
CA PRO A 331 -3.04 5.37 19.47
C PRO A 331 -3.48 4.43 18.32
N GLY A 332 -4.70 3.91 18.40
CA GLY A 332 -5.25 2.93 17.47
C GLY A 332 -4.67 1.50 17.57
N ALA A 333 -3.73 1.25 18.48
CA ALA A 333 -3.18 -0.09 18.69
C ALA A 333 -4.11 -0.96 19.55
N MET A 334 -4.13 -2.26 19.25
CA MET A 334 -4.88 -3.24 20.00
C MET A 334 -4.16 -4.58 20.13
N VAL A 335 -4.57 -5.35 21.14
CA VAL A 335 -4.15 -6.72 21.37
C VAL A 335 -5.34 -7.62 21.67
N VAL A 336 -5.16 -8.93 21.46
CA VAL A 336 -6.13 -9.96 21.84
C VAL A 336 -5.52 -10.82 22.95
N CYS A 337 -6.25 -11.01 24.04
CA CYS A 337 -5.81 -11.78 25.21
C CYS A 337 -6.94 -12.61 25.82
N ASP A 338 -6.64 -13.44 26.84
CA ASP A 338 -7.68 -14.11 27.63
C ASP A 338 -8.32 -13.15 28.63
N SER A 339 -7.50 -12.37 29.34
CA SER A 339 -8.01 -11.36 30.26
C SER A 339 -7.13 -10.11 30.34
N TYR A 340 -7.76 -9.03 30.78
CA TYR A 340 -7.16 -7.72 31.04
C TYR A 340 -7.37 -7.39 32.52
N THR A 341 -6.28 -7.12 33.23
CA THR A 341 -6.27 -7.00 34.70
C THR A 341 -6.08 -5.56 35.20
N ASN A 342 -6.27 -4.59 34.31
CA ASN A 342 -6.43 -3.15 34.57
C ASN A 342 -5.16 -2.29 34.39
N GLY A 343 -5.36 -1.16 33.71
CA GLY A 343 -4.43 -0.07 33.43
C GLY A 343 -5.27 1.18 33.16
N ALA A 344 -5.98 1.63 34.18
CA ALA A 344 -7.09 2.57 34.09
C ALA A 344 -6.73 3.85 33.32
N SER A 345 -7.20 3.94 32.08
CA SER A 345 -7.11 5.14 31.24
C SER A 345 -8.41 5.29 30.45
N ARG A 346 -8.87 6.54 30.29
CA ARG A 346 -10.10 6.88 29.54
C ARG A 346 -10.02 6.46 28.06
N ASN A 347 -8.82 6.23 27.54
CA ASN A 347 -8.59 5.85 26.15
C ASN A 347 -8.48 4.33 25.95
N ILE A 348 -8.50 3.52 27.02
CA ILE A 348 -8.55 2.06 26.87
C ILE A 348 -10.02 1.62 26.86
N VAL A 349 -10.41 0.96 25.76
CA VAL A 349 -11.69 0.28 25.63
C VAL A 349 -11.45 -1.21 25.46
N THR A 350 -12.35 -2.03 26.00
CA THR A 350 -12.26 -3.48 25.89
C THR A 350 -13.53 -4.04 25.30
N ASN A 351 -13.39 -5.12 24.53
CA ASN A 351 -14.53 -5.91 24.06
C ASN A 351 -14.30 -7.38 24.39
N LYS A 352 -15.23 -7.99 25.11
CA LYS A 352 -15.25 -9.45 25.27
C LYS A 352 -15.96 -10.03 24.06
N VAL A 353 -15.24 -10.80 23.27
CA VAL A 353 -15.78 -11.38 22.05
C VAL A 353 -16.74 -12.50 22.44
N ASN A 354 -18.05 -12.28 22.21
CA ASN A 354 -19.09 -13.26 22.51
C ASN A 354 -18.95 -14.49 21.59
N GLY A 355 -18.93 -15.69 22.18
CA GLY A 355 -18.74 -16.98 21.51
C GLY A 355 -17.76 -17.92 22.23
N ASN A 356 -17.46 -19.09 21.66
CA ASN A 356 -16.57 -20.13 22.24
C ASN A 356 -15.10 -19.68 22.45
N SER A 357 -14.71 -18.46 22.06
CA SER A 357 -13.32 -18.00 22.12
C SER A 357 -12.91 -17.51 23.52
N GLY A 358 -13.83 -16.90 24.27
CA GLY A 358 -13.58 -16.32 25.59
C GLY A 358 -12.51 -15.23 25.61
N LYS A 359 -12.21 -14.61 24.45
CA LYS A 359 -11.11 -13.63 24.32
C LYS A 359 -11.57 -12.21 24.61
N THR A 360 -10.62 -11.41 25.05
CA THR A 360 -10.76 -9.97 25.28
C THR A 360 -9.90 -9.23 24.27
N ILE A 361 -10.50 -8.27 23.56
CA ILE A 361 -9.78 -7.27 22.76
C ILE A 361 -9.53 -6.06 23.66
N VAL A 362 -8.30 -5.56 23.68
CA VAL A 362 -7.91 -4.33 24.39
C VAL A 362 -7.42 -3.33 23.36
N LEU A 363 -8.10 -2.20 23.22
CA LEU A 363 -7.84 -1.16 22.23
C LEU A 363 -7.52 0.16 22.93
N ASN A 364 -6.45 0.83 22.49
CA ASN A 364 -6.26 2.25 22.73
C ASN A 364 -7.01 3.05 21.64
N LYS A 365 -8.15 3.65 22.01
CA LYS A 365 -9.01 4.41 21.09
C LYS A 365 -8.55 5.86 20.84
N ASP A 366 -7.40 6.26 21.36
CA ASP A 366 -6.82 7.58 21.08
C ASP A 366 -6.61 7.75 19.56
N THR A 367 -6.85 8.96 19.07
CA THR A 367 -6.69 9.35 17.66
C THR A 367 -5.56 10.36 17.45
N THR A 368 -4.81 10.71 18.50
CA THR A 368 -3.65 11.61 18.44
C THR A 368 -2.51 10.96 17.67
N LEU A 369 -1.90 11.69 16.73
CA LEU A 369 -0.82 11.22 15.85
C LEU A 369 0.44 12.10 15.99
N GLY A 370 1.56 11.67 15.42
CA GLY A 370 2.80 12.45 15.39
C GLY A 370 3.47 12.53 16.77
N LYS A 371 4.23 13.60 16.97
CA LYS A 371 4.98 13.88 18.22
C LYS A 371 4.12 13.92 19.49
N GLY A 372 2.80 14.02 19.37
CA GLY A 372 1.86 13.99 20.49
C GLY A 372 1.34 12.59 20.85
N ALA A 373 1.58 11.58 20.01
CA ALA A 373 1.14 10.21 20.26
C ALA A 373 1.91 9.61 21.44
N THR A 374 1.17 9.19 22.48
CA THR A 374 1.75 8.53 23.66
C THR A 374 1.12 7.15 23.84
N SER A 375 1.94 6.18 24.24
CA SER A 375 1.45 4.84 24.53
C SER A 375 0.90 4.72 25.94
N ILE A 376 -0.11 3.86 26.11
CA ILE A 376 -0.69 3.51 27.40
C ILE A 376 -0.28 2.09 27.76
N LYS A 377 0.31 1.91 28.94
CA LYS A 377 0.68 0.59 29.45
C LYS A 377 -0.57 -0.15 29.94
N VAL A 378 -0.71 -1.39 29.50
CA VAL A 378 -1.75 -2.33 29.94
C VAL A 378 -1.13 -3.66 30.32
N SER A 379 -1.72 -4.34 31.30
CA SER A 379 -1.33 -5.71 31.67
C SER A 379 -2.42 -6.69 31.22
N VAL A 380 -2.01 -7.69 30.45
CA VAL A 380 -2.88 -8.72 29.88
C VAL A 380 -2.37 -10.12 30.20
N THR A 381 -3.27 -11.10 30.26
CA THR A 381 -2.88 -12.50 30.46
C THR A 381 -3.49 -13.39 29.40
N SER A 382 -2.72 -14.40 28.98
CA SER A 382 -3.16 -15.44 28.05
C SER A 382 -2.54 -16.77 28.42
N SER A 383 -3.37 -17.81 28.45
CA SER A 383 -2.95 -19.20 28.48
C SER A 383 -2.18 -19.52 27.21
N THR A 384 -0.98 -20.08 27.34
CA THR A 384 -0.18 -20.48 26.17
C THR A 384 -0.94 -21.56 25.41
N SER A 385 -1.29 -21.29 24.15
CA SER A 385 -1.97 -22.31 23.34
C SER A 385 -1.03 -23.50 23.14
N SER A 386 -1.53 -24.71 23.43
CA SER A 386 -0.79 -25.97 23.30
C SER A 386 -0.31 -26.26 21.87
N LYS A 387 -0.80 -25.53 20.86
CA LYS A 387 -0.30 -25.59 19.48
C LYS A 387 1.07 -24.94 19.29
N ALA A 388 1.53 -24.09 20.21
CA ALA A 388 2.89 -23.55 20.18
C ALA A 388 3.96 -24.56 20.65
N ARG A 389 3.55 -25.64 21.35
CA ARG A 389 4.50 -26.66 21.85
C ARG A 389 5.02 -27.59 20.74
N THR A 390 4.29 -27.81 19.66
CA THR A 390 4.68 -28.75 18.60
C THR A 390 5.69 -28.20 17.58
N ARG A 391 6.13 -26.94 17.71
CA ARG A 391 7.31 -26.40 16.97
C ARG A 391 8.58 -26.28 17.84
N ARG A 392 8.58 -26.82 19.07
CA ARG A 392 9.79 -26.90 19.90
C ARG A 392 10.61 -28.18 19.61
N SER A 393 11.01 -28.35 18.36
CA SER A 393 12.06 -29.31 17.98
C SER A 393 12.79 -28.84 16.72
N ALA A 394 13.36 -27.64 16.80
CA ALA A 394 14.53 -27.20 16.06
C ALA A 394 14.88 -25.81 16.60
N ILE A 395 15.41 -25.74 17.83
CA ILE A 395 16.07 -24.52 18.29
C ILE A 395 17.38 -24.46 17.52
N ARG A 396 17.35 -23.87 16.32
CA ARG A 396 18.51 -23.12 15.84
C ARG A 396 18.50 -21.81 16.59
N ASN A 397 19.64 -21.51 17.17
CA ASN A 397 19.96 -20.22 17.74
C ASN A 397 20.18 -19.24 16.58
N ASP A 398 19.12 -18.91 15.83
CA ASP A 398 19.20 -17.93 14.75
C ASP A 398 19.09 -16.54 15.37
N ASN A 399 20.24 -16.02 15.83
CA ASN A 399 20.49 -14.59 15.99
C ASN A 399 20.63 -13.89 14.62
N ASN A 400 20.02 -14.43 13.57
CA ASN A 400 19.98 -13.80 12.27
C ASN A 400 18.75 -12.90 12.26
N GLU A 401 18.95 -11.59 12.38
CA GLU A 401 17.93 -10.64 11.93
C GLU A 401 17.58 -11.04 10.49
N GLU A 402 16.37 -11.55 10.25
CA GLU A 402 15.93 -11.90 8.90
C GLU A 402 15.86 -10.61 8.07
N SER A 403 16.57 -10.56 6.93
CA SER A 403 16.42 -9.50 5.94
C SER A 403 14.96 -9.41 5.51
N ARG A 404 14.44 -8.17 5.40
CA ARG A 404 13.07 -7.93 4.98
C ARG A 404 12.99 -6.97 3.81
N ASP A 405 12.12 -7.31 2.89
CA ASP A 405 11.62 -6.40 1.87
C ASP A 405 10.68 -5.39 2.55
N ILE A 406 11.00 -4.10 2.45
CA ILE A 406 10.24 -2.99 3.06
C ILE A 406 9.77 -1.99 2.00
N ASN A 407 8.59 -1.42 2.23
CA ASN A 407 8.12 -0.24 1.52
C ASN A 407 8.49 1.00 2.33
N ILE A 408 8.78 2.11 1.65
CA ILE A 408 9.10 3.39 2.28
C ILE A 408 8.14 4.47 1.78
N LEU A 409 7.69 5.32 2.70
CA LEU A 409 6.96 6.54 2.35
C LEU A 409 7.91 7.73 2.44
N LEU A 410 7.90 8.57 1.43
CA LEU A 410 8.69 9.80 1.41
C LEU A 410 7.80 11.02 1.65
N ASP A 411 8.29 12.00 2.40
CA ASP A 411 7.66 13.31 2.56
C ASP A 411 7.85 14.19 1.32
N ARG A 412 7.21 15.37 1.32
CA ARG A 412 7.32 16.35 0.22
C ARG A 412 8.75 16.80 -0.12
N ASN A 413 9.72 16.56 0.75
CA ASN A 413 11.12 16.93 0.56
C ASN A 413 12.00 15.69 0.27
N GLY A 414 11.39 14.52 0.11
CA GLY A 414 12.10 13.27 -0.17
C GLY A 414 12.72 12.62 1.08
N ASN A 415 12.37 13.04 2.29
CA ASN A 415 12.83 12.34 3.50
C ASN A 415 11.91 11.15 3.81
N ILE A 416 12.46 10.09 4.42
CA ILE A 416 11.63 8.98 4.92
C ILE A 416 10.68 9.52 5.99
N LYS A 417 9.38 9.43 5.70
CA LYS A 417 8.30 9.93 6.54
C LYS A 417 8.14 9.01 7.76
N LYS A 418 8.07 9.63 8.94
CA LYS A 418 7.84 8.97 10.23
C LYS A 418 6.74 9.76 10.95
N ASP A 419 5.55 9.17 11.08
CA ASP A 419 4.35 9.82 11.66
C ASP A 419 3.82 9.11 12.91
#